data_AF-A0A918XVK5-F1
#
_entry.id   AF-A0A918XVK5-F1
#
_cell.length_a   1.000
_cell.length_b   1.000
_cell.length_c   1.000
_cell.angle_alpha   90.00
_cell.angle_beta   90.00
_cell.angle_gamma   90.00
#
_symmetry.space_group_name_H-M   'P 1'
#
loop_
_entity.id
_entity.type
_entity.pdbx_description
1 polymer ?
#
loop_
_entity_poly.entity_id
_entity_poly.type
_entity_poly.pdbx_seq_one_letter_code
_entity_poly.pdbx_strand_id
1 'polypeptide(L)'
;MSADPLNDAAVRAIACLDLTSLNDDDTDAAIEALCARAVTPAGPVAAVCVYAPFVPLCRRLLDGSGVRVCTVVNFPHGREDATAVAAETRAAVGDGADEIDVVLPYQAWLTGRRRSRCWRRPARPPATAP
;
A
#
# COMPACT_ATOMS: atom_id res chain seq x y z
N MET A 1 12.42 13.57 34.80
CA MET A 1 12.52 12.22 34.17
C MET A 1 13.30 12.43 32.89
N SER A 2 14.56 12.00 32.82
CA SER A 2 15.33 12.11 31.57
C SER A 2 14.73 11.12 30.57
N ALA A 3 14.27 11.61 29.42
CA ALA A 3 13.75 10.75 28.36
C ALA A 3 14.86 9.80 27.89
N ASP A 4 14.55 8.50 27.81
CA ASP A 4 15.43 7.51 27.22
C ASP A 4 15.39 7.70 25.68
N PRO A 5 16.50 8.11 25.04
CA PRO A 5 16.52 8.37 23.61
C PRO A 5 16.10 7.18 22.75
N LEU A 6 16.34 5.96 23.24
CA LEU A 6 15.93 4.74 22.54
C LEU A 6 14.41 4.55 22.60
N ASN A 7 13.80 4.83 23.74
CA ASN A 7 12.34 4.78 23.89
C ASN A 7 11.65 5.83 23.00
N ASP A 8 12.19 7.05 22.96
CA ASP A 8 11.67 8.10 22.08
C ASP A 8 11.79 7.72 20.60
N ALA A 9 12.88 7.07 20.21
CA ALA A 9 13.05 6.56 18.84
C ALA A 9 12.07 5.43 18.52
N ALA A 10 11.81 4.53 19.47
CA ALA A 10 10.85 3.44 19.30
C ALA A 10 9.42 3.95 19.12
N VAL A 11 8.98 4.90 19.94
CA VAL A 11 7.64 5.52 19.81
C VAL A 11 7.48 6.19 18.45
N ARG A 12 8.50 6.93 17.98
CA ARG A 12 8.48 7.51 16.63
C ARG A 12 8.46 6.45 15.53
N ALA A 13 9.22 5.37 15.68
CA ALA A 13 9.24 4.29 14.69
C ALA A 13 7.88 3.61 14.55
N ILE A 14 7.17 3.37 15.67
CA ILE A 14 5.81 2.80 15.65
C ILE A 14 4.86 3.69 14.86
N ALA A 15 4.88 5.00 15.09
CA ALA A 15 4.03 5.96 14.37
C ALA A 15 4.35 6.09 12.86
N CYS A 16 5.49 5.56 12.41
CA CYS A 16 5.92 5.51 11.01
C CYS A 16 5.86 4.10 10.41
N LEU A 17 5.33 3.12 11.15
CA LEU A 17 5.33 1.72 10.73
C LEU A 17 4.11 1.42 9.86
N ASP A 18 4.35 0.71 8.76
CA ASP A 18 3.30 -0.04 8.07
C ASP A 18 3.36 -1.48 8.58
N LEU A 19 2.35 -1.89 9.34
CA LEU A 19 2.27 -3.22 9.92
C LEU A 19 1.77 -4.19 8.84
N THR A 20 2.69 -4.99 8.31
CA THR A 20 2.46 -5.74 7.06
C THR A 20 2.21 -7.23 7.28
N SER A 21 1.25 -7.80 6.54
CA SER A 21 1.11 -9.24 6.31
C SER A 21 0.82 -9.50 4.83
N LEU A 22 1.73 -10.22 4.18
CA LEU A 22 1.68 -10.56 2.75
C LEU A 22 2.11 -12.02 2.55
N ASN A 23 1.58 -12.92 3.39
CA ASN A 23 1.86 -14.35 3.28
C ASN A 23 0.86 -15.01 2.32
N ASP A 24 1.28 -16.08 1.65
CA ASP A 24 0.41 -16.82 0.71
C ASP A 24 -0.76 -17.53 1.42
N ASP A 25 -0.64 -17.76 2.73
CA ASP A 25 -1.62 -18.46 3.59
C ASP A 25 -2.35 -17.53 4.56
N ASP A 26 -2.30 -16.21 4.35
CA ASP A 26 -3.05 -15.27 5.17
C ASP A 26 -4.57 -15.57 5.11
N THR A 27 -5.21 -15.49 6.27
CA THR A 27 -6.65 -15.74 6.45
C THR A 27 -7.30 -14.53 7.10
N ASP A 28 -8.62 -14.40 6.99
CA ASP A 28 -9.39 -13.34 7.66
C ASP A 28 -9.04 -13.24 9.16
N ALA A 29 -8.92 -14.38 9.87
CA ALA A 29 -8.56 -14.41 11.28
C ALA A 29 -7.13 -13.89 11.55
N ALA A 30 -6.18 -14.19 10.67
CA ALA A 30 -4.81 -13.66 10.78
C ALA A 30 -4.79 -12.14 10.54
N ILE A 31 -5.56 -11.65 9.56
CA ILE A 31 -5.68 -10.22 9.27
C ILE A 31 -6.43 -9.46 10.36
N GLU A 32 -7.46 -10.06 10.97
CA GLU A 32 -8.13 -9.52 12.15
C GLU A 32 -7.14 -9.33 13.31
N ALA A 33 -6.30 -10.34 13.58
CA ALA A 33 -5.26 -10.26 14.60
C ALA A 33 -4.20 -9.20 14.26
N LEU A 34 -3.85 -9.04 12.98
CA LEU A 34 -2.97 -7.96 12.50
C LEU A 34 -3.57 -6.58 12.78
N CYS A 35 -4.84 -6.37 12.42
CA CYS A 35 -5.55 -5.11 12.67
C CYS A 35 -5.65 -4.79 14.16
N ALA A 36 -5.93 -5.79 15.00
CA ALA A 36 -5.96 -5.61 16.45
C ALA A 36 -4.60 -5.16 17.02
N ARG A 37 -3.49 -5.63 16.44
CA ARG A 37 -2.12 -5.23 16.83
C ARG A 37 -1.71 -3.86 16.29
N ALA A 38 -2.43 -3.31 15.32
CA ALA A 38 -2.11 -2.02 14.71
C ALA A 38 -2.32 -0.84 15.68
N VAL A 39 -3.18 -1.00 16.69
CA VAL A 39 -3.35 -0.03 17.78
C VAL A 39 -2.54 -0.49 18.99
N THR A 40 -1.31 0.01 19.10
CA THR A 40 -0.36 -0.43 20.14
C THR A 40 -0.52 0.38 21.44
N PRO A 41 0.02 -0.10 22.58
CA PRO A 41 0.09 0.70 23.81
C PRO A 41 0.86 2.03 23.67
N ALA A 42 1.72 2.17 22.66
CA ALA A 42 2.48 3.38 22.37
C ALA A 42 1.79 4.30 21.34
N GLY A 43 0.60 3.92 20.85
CA GLY A 43 -0.14 4.61 19.80
C GLY A 43 -0.38 3.73 18.57
N PRO A 44 -1.24 4.19 17.63
CA PRO A 44 -1.46 3.48 16.38
C PRO A 44 -0.22 3.51 15.49
N VAL A 45 -0.05 2.45 14.68
CA VAL A 45 0.87 2.44 13.55
C VAL A 45 0.37 3.36 12.43
N ALA A 46 1.23 3.66 11.44
CA ALA A 46 0.86 4.55 10.34
C ALA A 46 -0.18 3.90 9.40
N ALA A 47 0.03 2.63 9.07
CA ALA A 47 -0.88 1.85 8.24
C ALA A 47 -0.80 0.35 8.54
N VAL A 48 -1.78 -0.40 8.03
CA VAL A 48 -1.72 -1.85 7.87
C VAL A 48 -1.61 -2.16 6.38
N CYS A 49 -0.62 -2.96 5.99
CA CYS A 49 -0.39 -3.34 4.59
C CYS A 49 -0.71 -4.82 4.37
N VAL A 50 -1.67 -5.10 3.48
CA VAL A 50 -2.20 -6.45 3.21
C VAL A 50 -2.43 -6.66 1.71
N TYR A 51 -2.69 -7.92 1.30
CA TYR A 51 -3.16 -8.18 -0.07
C TYR A 51 -4.54 -7.58 -0.32
N ALA A 52 -4.78 -7.18 -1.58
CA ALA A 52 -5.98 -6.44 -1.99
C ALA A 52 -7.33 -7.06 -1.55
N PRO A 53 -7.53 -8.40 -1.59
CA PRO A 53 -8.78 -9.00 -1.13
C PRO A 53 -9.13 -8.73 0.34
N PHE A 54 -8.14 -8.43 1.19
CA PHE A 54 -8.35 -8.13 2.60
C PHE A 54 -8.62 -6.65 2.90
N VAL A 55 -8.47 -5.78 1.90
CA VAL A 55 -8.68 -4.33 2.06
C VAL A 55 -10.08 -4.01 2.64
N PRO A 56 -11.19 -4.58 2.14
CA PRO A 56 -12.50 -4.32 2.71
C PRO A 56 -12.65 -4.79 4.17
N LEU A 57 -11.96 -5.86 4.57
CA LEU A 57 -11.95 -6.36 5.95
C LEU A 57 -11.20 -5.38 6.85
N CYS A 58 -9.96 -5.03 6.50
CA CYS A 58 -9.14 -4.06 7.24
C CYS A 58 -9.87 -2.72 7.40
N ARG A 59 -10.55 -2.25 6.34
CA ARG A 59 -11.33 -1.01 6.38
C ARG A 59 -12.40 -1.00 7.46
N ARG A 60 -13.16 -2.10 7.57
CA ARG A 60 -14.20 -2.21 8.61
C ARG A 60 -13.60 -2.28 10.01
N LEU A 61 -12.49 -3.00 10.17
CA LEU A 61 -11.87 -3.24 11.48
C LEU A 61 -11.13 -2.02 12.02
N LEU A 62 -10.54 -1.21 11.13
CA LEU A 62 -9.70 -0.07 11.49
C LEU A 62 -10.45 1.28 11.41
N ASP A 63 -11.77 1.25 11.16
CA ASP A 63 -12.58 2.48 11.13
C ASP A 63 -12.46 3.25 12.45
N GLY A 64 -12.23 4.56 12.35
CA GLY A 64 -12.01 5.44 13.51
C GLY A 64 -10.71 5.22 14.30
N SER A 65 -9.87 4.24 13.94
CA SER A 65 -8.62 3.96 14.68
C SER A 65 -7.48 4.96 14.39
N GLY A 66 -7.57 5.67 13.27
CA GLY A 66 -6.50 6.51 12.74
C GLY A 66 -5.41 5.76 11.96
N VAL A 67 -5.50 4.42 11.86
CA VAL A 67 -4.62 3.58 11.05
C VAL A 67 -5.12 3.53 9.61
N ARG A 68 -4.23 3.77 8.64
CA ARG A 68 -4.53 3.70 7.20
C ARG A 68 -4.50 2.25 6.68
N VAL A 69 -5.19 2.00 5.58
CA VAL A 69 -5.15 0.68 4.90
C VAL A 69 -4.32 0.80 3.62
N CYS A 70 -3.17 0.15 3.60
CA CYS A 70 -2.29 0.02 2.44
C CYS A 70 -2.49 -1.35 1.77
N THR A 71 -2.32 -1.40 0.45
CA THR A 71 -2.19 -2.67 -0.26
C THR A 71 -1.14 -2.60 -1.36
N VAL A 72 -0.69 -3.76 -1.82
CA VAL A 72 0.32 -3.88 -2.86
C VAL A 72 -0.31 -4.14 -4.23
N VAL A 73 0.34 -3.63 -5.28
CA VAL A 73 -0.06 -3.81 -6.68
C VAL A 73 1.17 -4.14 -7.54
N ASN A 74 0.99 -4.93 -8.59
CA ASN A 74 2.10 -5.45 -9.42
C ASN A 74 3.11 -6.29 -8.60
N PHE A 75 2.68 -6.81 -7.47
CA PHE A 75 3.54 -7.45 -6.47
C PHE A 75 3.61 -8.97 -6.66
N PRO A 76 4.74 -9.62 -6.33
CA PRO A 76 6.02 -9.04 -5.91
C PRO A 76 6.95 -8.69 -7.07
N HIS A 77 6.62 -9.10 -8.30
CA HIS A 77 7.60 -9.19 -9.38
C HIS A 77 7.70 -7.97 -10.29
N GLY A 78 6.70 -7.07 -10.28
CA GLY A 78 6.72 -5.88 -11.12
C GLY A 78 6.61 -6.17 -12.62
N ARG A 79 5.94 -7.24 -13.05
CA ARG A 79 5.98 -7.69 -14.47
C ARG A 79 4.81 -7.22 -15.32
N GLU A 80 3.75 -6.72 -14.69
CA GLU A 80 2.54 -6.30 -15.39
C GLU A 80 2.77 -5.00 -16.16
N ASP A 81 1.99 -4.83 -17.22
CA ASP A 81 1.99 -3.57 -17.97
C ASP A 81 1.21 -2.46 -17.23
N ALA A 82 1.43 -1.20 -17.62
CA ALA A 82 0.81 -0.06 -16.96
C ALA A 82 -0.73 -0.08 -16.97
N THR A 83 -1.35 -0.69 -17.98
CA THR A 83 -2.81 -0.76 -18.09
C THR A 83 -3.35 -1.72 -17.04
N ALA A 84 -2.72 -2.89 -16.90
CA ALA A 84 -3.06 -3.88 -15.88
C ALA A 84 -2.82 -3.32 -14.47
N VAL A 85 -1.64 -2.74 -14.21
CA VAL A 85 -1.31 -2.07 -12.94
C VAL A 85 -2.33 -0.99 -12.60
N ALA A 86 -2.69 -0.13 -13.56
CA ALA A 86 -3.67 0.92 -13.32
C ALA A 86 -5.09 0.38 -13.06
N ALA A 87 -5.45 -0.78 -13.63
CA ALA A 87 -6.73 -1.43 -13.36
C ALA A 87 -6.76 -2.02 -11.95
N GLU A 88 -5.71 -2.72 -11.55
CA GLU A 88 -5.54 -3.27 -10.19
C GLU A 88 -5.54 -2.16 -9.14
N THR A 89 -4.79 -1.07 -9.38
CA THR A 89 -4.82 0.13 -8.52
C THR A 89 -6.22 0.71 -8.39
N ARG A 90 -6.98 0.85 -9.49
CA ARG A 90 -8.35 1.37 -9.43
C ARG A 90 -9.28 0.45 -8.64
N ALA A 91 -9.12 -0.86 -8.77
CA ALA A 91 -9.90 -1.82 -8.00
C ALA A 91 -9.60 -1.69 -6.50
N ALA A 92 -8.32 -1.71 -6.11
CA ALA A 92 -7.89 -1.54 -4.73
C ALA A 92 -8.38 -0.21 -4.11
N VAL A 93 -8.31 0.89 -4.86
CA VAL A 93 -8.89 2.17 -4.41
C VAL A 93 -10.41 2.08 -4.24
N GLY A 94 -11.10 1.39 -5.16
CA GLY A 94 -12.55 1.15 -5.08
C GLY A 94 -12.96 0.30 -3.87
N ASP A 95 -12.12 -0.65 -3.47
CA ASP A 95 -12.28 -1.49 -2.28
C ASP A 95 -11.98 -0.73 -0.98
N GLY A 96 -11.43 0.49 -1.11
CA GLY A 96 -11.04 1.36 0.00
C GLY A 96 -9.62 1.08 0.45
N ALA A 97 -8.62 1.26 -0.42
CA ALA A 97 -7.22 1.41 -0.02
C ALA A 97 -6.86 2.92 0.08
N ASP A 98 -6.09 3.31 1.09
CA ASP A 98 -5.65 4.69 1.33
C ASP A 98 -4.32 4.90 0.63
N GLU A 99 -3.53 3.83 0.58
CA GLU A 99 -2.18 3.77 0.04
C GLU A 99 -2.05 2.56 -0.88
N ILE A 100 -1.28 2.73 -1.95
CA ILE A 100 -1.03 1.69 -2.96
C ILE A 100 0.48 1.58 -3.16
N ASP A 101 1.04 0.45 -2.74
CA ASP A 101 2.44 0.11 -2.91
C ASP A 101 2.65 -0.64 -4.21
N VAL A 102 3.04 0.10 -5.26
CA VAL A 102 3.26 -0.46 -6.59
C VAL A 102 4.69 -0.93 -6.74
N VAL A 103 4.89 -2.18 -7.16
CA VAL A 103 6.22 -2.65 -7.59
C VAL A 103 6.54 -2.10 -8.98
N LEU A 104 7.60 -1.29 -9.06
CA LEU A 104 8.15 -0.81 -10.34
C LEU A 104 8.62 -2.00 -11.19
N PRO A 105 8.46 -2.00 -12.53
CA PRO A 105 9.06 -3.00 -13.41
C PRO A 105 10.59 -2.89 -13.50
N TYR A 106 11.25 -3.26 -12.41
CA TYR A 106 12.68 -3.07 -12.19
C TYR A 106 13.53 -3.89 -13.16
N GLN A 107 13.08 -5.08 -13.57
CA GLN A 107 13.79 -5.89 -14.57
C GLN A 107 13.82 -5.20 -15.96
N ALA A 108 12.71 -4.58 -16.36
CA ALA A 108 12.65 -3.77 -17.57
C ALA A 108 13.53 -2.51 -17.44
N TRP A 109 13.48 -1.85 -16.28
CA TRP A 109 14.32 -0.69 -15.97
C TRP A 109 15.82 -0.99 -16.10
N LEU A 110 16.28 -2.08 -15.48
CA LEU A 110 17.68 -2.52 -15.51
C LEU A 110 18.15 -2.87 -16.93
N THR A 111 17.27 -3.39 -17.77
CA THR A 111 17.56 -3.71 -19.19
C THR A 111 17.43 -2.51 -20.12
N GLY A 112 17.33 -1.28 -19.58
CA GLY A 112 17.24 -0.04 -20.36
C GLY A 112 15.85 0.24 -20.95
N ARG A 113 14.87 -0.64 -20.71
CA ARG A 113 13.47 -0.43 -21.11
C ARG A 113 12.75 0.45 -20.09
N ARG A 114 13.18 1.71 -20.02
CA ARG A 114 12.69 2.74 -19.08
C ARG A 114 11.34 3.35 -19.48
N ARG A 115 10.84 3.02 -20.66
CA ARG A 115 9.52 3.39 -21.17
C ARG A 115 8.86 2.12 -21.68
N SER A 116 7.97 1.51 -20.91
CA SER A 116 7.00 0.59 -21.51
C SER A 116 6.10 1.41 -22.44
N ARG A 117 5.68 0.84 -23.59
CA ARG A 117 4.90 1.56 -24.63
C ARG A 117 3.66 2.25 -24.06
N CYS A 118 3.13 1.76 -22.94
CA CYS A 118 1.96 2.25 -22.22
C CYS A 118 2.21 3.43 -21.25
N TRP A 119 3.46 3.78 -20.91
CA TRP A 119 3.79 5.00 -20.12
C TRP A 119 4.00 6.26 -20.99
N ARG A 120 3.60 6.20 -22.27
CA ARG A 120 3.50 7.43 -23.07
C ARG A 120 2.32 8.23 -22.52
N ARG A 121 2.52 9.52 -22.23
CA ARG A 121 1.38 10.43 -21.99
C ARG A 121 0.35 10.18 -23.09
N PRO A 122 -0.95 9.98 -22.78
CA PRO A 122 -1.95 10.02 -23.82
C PRO A 122 -1.74 11.32 -24.61
N ALA A 123 -1.84 11.23 -25.93
CA ALA A 123 -1.73 12.42 -26.77
C ALA A 123 -2.70 13.46 -26.21
N ARG A 124 -2.21 14.68 -25.95
CA ARG A 124 -3.06 15.78 -25.50
C ARG A 124 -4.17 15.92 -26.56
N PRO A 125 -5.46 15.87 -26.20
CA PRO A 125 -6.51 16.10 -27.18
C PRO A 125 -6.24 17.45 -27.87
N PRO A 126 -6.51 17.58 -29.18
CA PRO A 126 -6.35 18.85 -29.86
C PRO A 126 -7.12 19.91 -29.08
N ALA A 127 -6.48 21.06 -28.86
CA ALA A 127 -7.17 22.18 -28.26
C ALA A 127 -8.41 22.46 -29.14
N THR A 128 -9.59 22.35 -28.55
CA THR A 128 -10.82 22.84 -29.18
C THR A 128 -10.57 24.32 -29.48
N ALA A 129 -10.43 24.64 -30.76
CA ALA A 129 -10.34 26.01 -31.21
C ALA A 129 -11.64 26.75 -30.83
N PRO A 130 -11.55 28.04 -30.46
CA PRO A 130 -12.71 28.85 -30.10
C PRO A 130 -13.67 29.04 -31.29
#